data_AF-A0A4Z0YWU6-F1
#
_entry.id   AF-A0A4Z0YWU6-F1
#
_cell.length_a   1.000
_cell.length_b   1.000
_cell.length_c   1.000
_cell.angle_alpha   90.00
_cell.angle_beta   90.00
_cell.angle_gamma   90.00
#
_symmetry.space_group_name_H-M   'P 1'
#
loop_
_entity.id
_entity.type
_entity.pdbx_description
1 polymer ?
#
loop_
_entity_poly.entity_id
_entity_poly.type
_entity_poly.pdbx_seq_one_letter_code
_entity_poly.pdbx_strand_id
1 'polypeptide(L)'
;MFNSSLAFSFYLLLSAIAQAKFIVPGARWRDTDGNLVNAHAGNVVFDQGTFWLFGEYKTQGQVEGGGVSVYSSNDLATWQSHGLALEPIDGHPYLSPSRIIQRPKVVYSKAAEQYHMWWHADNSSYGLLLQGLATSDTIAGPYSFVNATAPLGNWSQDFGLFTDYKDGRSYALYSNGDRKEGRDVYLTSYNEEVSALDSVTYRFDKYDLEAPTIIQTEKSYYALMSHKTGYRPNNVVAFRADKLSGPWSQPWIAAPLNTRTFNSQSGYTLRIQGTKKTTYLYLGDQWDSNSLWESRYIWLPINIDDKKKTLSLEWYDVYDLDVKSGEWFPVQGTAYLGKDATTSGNAFKQEAFTDTQNFASGGTIVTGIYGNDSKVTFQGIKGTGKPQKWVSFHYQNTDDMGFGDQPGGSPDRIGGAWQLRRISSVVINGHTENVETLYQRDTHKGVILSTSLQLTLDKNSKNTISVGGLWNGVDYKGGDIDRIVVYPSEK
;
A
#
# COMPACT_ATOMS: atom_id res chain seq x y z
N MET A 1 30.73 61.98 -27.24
CA MET A 1 31.47 60.71 -27.32
C MET A 1 30.99 59.83 -26.18
N PHE A 2 30.72 58.57 -26.49
CA PHE A 2 30.00 57.59 -25.68
C PHE A 2 30.61 57.36 -24.30
N ASN A 3 29.77 57.26 -23.26
CA ASN A 3 30.10 56.57 -22.03
C ASN A 3 29.14 55.38 -21.88
N SER A 4 29.74 54.20 -21.89
CA SER A 4 29.13 52.88 -21.75
C SER A 4 28.77 52.58 -20.30
N SER A 5 27.53 52.19 -20.04
CA SER A 5 27.11 51.58 -18.77
C SER A 5 26.78 50.11 -19.01
N LEU A 6 27.54 49.20 -18.40
CA LEU A 6 27.23 47.78 -18.31
C LEU A 6 26.01 47.59 -17.41
N ALA A 7 24.97 46.92 -17.92
CA ALA A 7 23.88 46.39 -17.12
C ALA A 7 24.09 44.88 -16.88
N PHE A 8 24.49 44.51 -15.67
CA PHE A 8 24.46 43.13 -15.20
C PHE A 8 23.01 42.78 -14.82
N SER A 9 22.36 41.92 -15.60
CA SER A 9 21.06 41.34 -15.22
C SER A 9 21.30 40.18 -14.26
N PHE A 10 20.93 40.37 -12.99
CA PHE A 10 20.80 39.29 -12.01
C PHE A 10 19.55 38.48 -12.34
N TYR A 11 19.71 37.29 -12.92
CA TYR A 11 18.64 36.29 -12.91
C TYR A 11 18.55 35.71 -11.50
N LEU A 12 17.51 36.09 -10.75
CA LEU A 12 17.10 35.35 -9.56
C LEU A 12 16.56 33.99 -10.01
N LEU A 13 17.38 32.95 -9.90
CA LEU A 13 16.92 31.57 -9.85
C LEU A 13 16.14 31.39 -8.53
N LEU A 14 14.81 31.52 -8.60
CA LEU A 14 13.92 30.96 -7.59
C LEU A 14 14.05 29.45 -7.65
N SER A 15 14.98 28.89 -6.87
CA SER A 15 14.94 27.48 -6.53
C SER A 15 13.67 27.25 -5.72
N ALA A 16 12.62 26.72 -6.37
CA ALA A 16 11.52 26.10 -5.65
C ALA A 16 12.13 24.96 -4.82
N ILE A 17 12.32 25.21 -3.53
CA ILE A 17 12.65 24.16 -2.57
C ILE A 17 11.43 23.25 -2.60
N ALA A 18 11.56 22.08 -3.23
CA ALA A 18 10.55 21.05 -3.12
C ALA A 18 10.39 20.76 -1.62
N GLN A 19 9.20 21.05 -1.11
CA GLN A 19 8.87 20.80 0.29
C GLN A 19 8.84 19.28 0.45
N ALA A 20 9.74 18.70 1.25
CA ALA A 20 9.83 17.25 1.39
C ALA A 20 8.56 16.74 2.10
N LYS A 21 7.78 15.94 1.39
CA LYS A 21 6.59 15.24 1.92
C LYS A 21 6.95 13.81 2.26
N PHE A 22 6.53 13.36 3.44
CA PHE A 22 6.90 12.03 3.89
C PHE A 22 5.99 10.97 3.28
N ILE A 23 6.54 9.79 3.03
CA ILE A 23 5.74 8.59 2.76
C ILE A 23 5.41 7.93 4.10
N VAL A 24 4.11 7.70 4.33
CA VAL A 24 3.59 7.21 5.61
C VAL A 24 2.71 5.98 5.35
N PRO A 25 3.29 4.77 5.39
CA PRO A 25 2.55 3.53 5.16
C PRO A 25 1.36 3.38 6.11
N GLY A 26 0.22 2.92 5.57
CA GLY A 26 -0.99 2.63 6.36
C GLY A 26 -1.81 3.85 6.80
N ALA A 27 -1.33 5.06 6.52
CA ALA A 27 -2.09 6.30 6.76
C ALA A 27 -3.17 6.55 5.71
N ARG A 28 -4.13 7.42 6.04
CA ARG A 28 -5.03 8.04 5.06
C ARG A 28 -4.26 9.05 4.22
N TRP A 29 -3.88 8.67 3.00
CA TRP A 29 -3.27 9.60 2.05
C TRP A 29 -4.35 10.49 1.47
N ARG A 30 -4.07 11.80 1.41
CA ARG A 30 -4.96 12.79 0.83
C ARG A 30 -4.31 13.41 -0.39
N ASP A 31 -5.10 13.61 -1.43
CA ASP A 31 -4.68 14.37 -2.61
C ASP A 31 -4.61 15.88 -2.30
N THR A 32 -4.18 16.65 -3.30
CA THR A 32 -4.06 18.11 -3.21
C THR A 32 -5.39 18.82 -2.92
N ASP A 33 -6.53 18.18 -3.20
CA ASP A 33 -7.87 18.72 -2.94
C ASP A 33 -8.42 18.29 -1.57
N GLY A 34 -7.67 17.46 -0.84
CA GLY A 34 -8.02 16.97 0.49
C GLY A 34 -8.85 15.68 0.49
N ASN A 35 -9.17 15.13 -0.68
CA ASN A 35 -9.88 13.85 -0.81
C ASN A 35 -8.94 12.69 -0.53
N LEU A 36 -9.48 11.53 -0.20
CA LEU A 36 -8.66 10.32 -0.08
C LEU A 36 -8.10 9.94 -1.44
N VAL A 37 -6.79 9.65 -1.50
CA VAL A 37 -6.21 8.99 -2.66
C VAL A 37 -6.86 7.62 -2.78
N ASN A 38 -7.48 7.34 -3.92
CA ASN A 38 -8.26 6.14 -4.20
C ASN A 38 -7.78 5.53 -5.53
N ALA A 39 -6.70 4.76 -5.46
CA ALA A 39 -6.01 4.14 -6.59
C ALA A 39 -5.36 2.81 -6.13
N HIS A 40 -6.20 1.82 -5.84
CA HIS A 40 -5.74 0.56 -5.24
C HIS A 40 -5.16 -0.42 -6.27
N ALA A 41 -4.16 -1.20 -5.85
CA ALA A 41 -3.56 -2.32 -6.58
C ALA A 41 -3.15 -2.09 -8.04
N GLY A 42 -2.99 -0.84 -8.47
CA GLY A 42 -2.57 -0.52 -9.82
C GLY A 42 -1.06 -0.45 -9.99
N ASN A 43 -0.55 0.50 -10.77
CA ASN A 43 0.89 0.75 -10.89
C ASN A 43 1.24 2.22 -10.95
N VAL A 44 2.53 2.49 -10.76
CA VAL A 44 3.14 3.80 -11.00
C VAL A 44 3.92 3.76 -12.31
N VAL A 45 3.61 4.68 -13.22
CA VAL A 45 4.33 4.91 -14.47
C VAL A 45 5.12 6.21 -14.36
N PHE A 46 6.40 6.19 -14.70
CA PHE A 46 7.20 7.41 -14.77
C PHE A 46 7.28 7.90 -16.21
N ASP A 47 6.76 9.10 -16.47
CA ASP A 47 6.69 9.71 -17.80
C ASP A 47 7.05 11.19 -17.71
N GLN A 48 7.98 11.63 -18.56
CA GLN A 48 8.40 13.03 -18.71
C GLN A 48 8.73 13.78 -17.39
N GLY A 49 9.26 13.06 -16.38
CA GLY A 49 9.62 13.67 -15.10
C GLY A 49 8.54 13.59 -14.01
N THR A 50 7.39 12.99 -14.32
CA THR A 50 6.24 12.86 -13.42
C THR A 50 5.89 11.39 -13.20
N PHE A 51 5.53 11.05 -11.97
CA PHE A 51 5.00 9.76 -11.59
C PHE A 51 3.48 9.77 -11.71
N TRP A 52 2.92 8.77 -12.37
CA TRP A 52 1.49 8.61 -12.60
C TRP A 52 1.01 7.33 -11.92
N LEU A 53 0.21 7.48 -10.87
CA LEU A 53 -0.40 6.38 -10.13
C LEU A 53 -1.78 6.08 -10.71
N PHE A 54 -1.94 4.87 -11.24
CA PHE A 54 -3.22 4.32 -11.63
C PHE A 54 -3.67 3.30 -10.59
N GLY A 55 -4.97 3.13 -10.44
CA GLY A 55 -5.50 2.07 -9.59
C GLY A 55 -7.01 1.98 -9.61
N GLU A 56 -7.51 0.94 -8.96
CA GLU A 56 -8.94 0.71 -8.79
C GLU A 56 -9.55 1.87 -8.01
N TYR A 57 -10.61 2.46 -8.55
CA TYR A 57 -11.43 3.40 -7.80
C TYR A 57 -12.49 2.63 -7.01
N LYS A 58 -12.35 2.58 -5.69
CA LYS A 58 -13.31 1.90 -4.79
C LYS A 58 -14.38 2.86 -4.31
N THR A 59 -15.59 2.69 -4.82
CA THR A 59 -16.75 3.51 -4.44
C THR A 59 -17.21 3.19 -3.02
N GLN A 60 -17.54 4.22 -2.25
CA GLN A 60 -18.04 4.05 -0.89
C GLN A 60 -19.32 3.18 -0.86
N GLY A 61 -19.34 2.21 0.05
CA GLY A 61 -20.45 1.27 0.22
C GLY A 61 -20.50 0.15 -0.83
N GLN A 62 -19.56 0.10 -1.79
CA GLN A 62 -19.55 -0.89 -2.88
C GLN A 62 -18.28 -1.74 -2.83
N VAL A 63 -18.37 -2.95 -3.39
CA VAL A 63 -17.21 -3.84 -3.56
C VAL A 63 -16.45 -3.50 -4.85
N GLU A 64 -17.17 -3.19 -5.93
CA GLU A 64 -16.64 -2.87 -7.25
C GLU A 64 -17.45 -1.75 -7.92
N GLY A 65 -17.02 -1.35 -9.13
CA GLY A 65 -17.83 -0.54 -10.05
C GLY A 65 -17.37 0.91 -10.26
N GLY A 66 -16.20 1.29 -9.76
CA GLY A 66 -15.70 2.66 -9.84
C GLY A 66 -14.80 2.99 -11.04
N GLY A 67 -14.35 1.99 -11.81
CA GLY A 67 -13.39 2.21 -12.89
C GLY A 67 -11.94 2.33 -12.40
N VAL A 68 -11.11 3.06 -13.16
CA VAL A 68 -9.69 3.28 -12.86
C VAL A 68 -9.42 4.75 -12.67
N SER A 69 -8.89 5.14 -11.52
CA SER A 69 -8.47 6.49 -11.22
C SER A 69 -7.02 6.75 -11.67
N VAL A 70 -6.65 8.02 -11.79
CA VAL A 70 -5.30 8.45 -12.10
C VAL A 70 -4.89 9.67 -11.28
N TYR A 71 -3.66 9.62 -10.75
CA TYR A 71 -3.03 10.70 -10.01
C TYR A 71 -1.63 10.96 -10.54
N SER A 72 -1.17 12.22 -10.47
CA SER A 72 0.22 12.59 -10.78
C SER A 72 0.96 13.07 -9.55
N SER A 73 2.27 12.81 -9.49
CA SER A 73 3.15 13.28 -8.42
C SER A 73 4.57 13.52 -8.94
N ASN A 74 5.28 14.48 -8.34
CA ASN A 74 6.71 14.71 -8.60
C ASN A 74 7.62 14.11 -7.53
N ASP A 75 7.05 13.61 -6.43
CA ASP A 75 7.78 13.18 -5.22
C ASP A 75 7.27 11.85 -4.63
N LEU A 76 6.25 11.22 -5.25
CA LEU A 76 5.55 10.01 -4.78
C LEU A 76 4.78 10.16 -3.47
N ALA A 77 4.63 11.38 -2.94
CA ALA A 77 3.96 11.66 -1.68
C ALA A 77 2.80 12.67 -1.85
N THR A 78 2.99 13.68 -2.70
CA THR A 78 1.99 14.68 -3.06
C THR A 78 1.27 14.25 -4.34
N TRP A 79 0.01 13.83 -4.21
CA TRP A 79 -0.79 13.33 -5.32
C TRP A 79 -1.82 14.37 -5.78
N GLN A 80 -1.78 14.71 -7.07
CA GLN A 80 -2.82 15.50 -7.73
C GLN A 80 -3.75 14.56 -8.49
N SER A 81 -5.05 14.64 -8.24
CA SER A 81 -6.06 13.84 -8.94
C SER A 81 -6.30 14.36 -10.36
N HIS A 82 -6.48 13.44 -11.31
CA HIS A 82 -6.94 13.70 -12.67
C HIS A 82 -8.28 13.03 -12.99
N GLY A 83 -8.98 12.54 -11.96
CA GLY A 83 -10.26 11.84 -12.11
C GLY A 83 -10.09 10.37 -12.53
N LEU A 84 -11.00 9.89 -13.38
CA LEU A 84 -10.99 8.52 -13.87
C LEU A 84 -10.27 8.45 -15.23
N ALA A 85 -9.21 7.64 -15.30
CA ALA A 85 -8.55 7.29 -16.55
C ALA A 85 -9.41 6.34 -17.38
N LEU A 86 -10.15 5.43 -16.74
CA LEU A 86 -11.11 4.54 -17.39
C LEU A 86 -12.44 4.59 -16.64
N GLU A 87 -13.44 5.19 -17.27
CA GLU A 87 -14.79 5.30 -16.71
C GLU A 87 -15.58 3.99 -16.89
N PRO A 88 -16.39 3.59 -15.89
CA PRO A 88 -17.35 2.53 -16.07
C PRO A 88 -18.46 2.98 -17.03
N ILE A 89 -18.95 2.06 -17.87
CA ILE A 89 -19.96 2.34 -18.90
C ILE A 89 -21.21 1.50 -18.62
N ASP A 90 -22.34 2.18 -18.34
CA ASP A 90 -23.61 1.51 -18.08
C ASP A 90 -24.01 0.55 -19.20
N GLY A 91 -24.41 -0.67 -18.81
CA GLY A 91 -24.76 -1.74 -19.74
C GLY A 91 -23.59 -2.38 -20.51
N HIS A 92 -22.36 -1.86 -20.37
CA HIS A 92 -21.21 -2.46 -21.05
C HIS A 92 -20.91 -3.87 -20.51
N PRO A 93 -20.67 -4.87 -21.40
CA PRO A 93 -20.51 -6.27 -20.99
C PRO A 93 -19.30 -6.50 -20.07
N TYR A 94 -18.27 -5.64 -20.13
CA TYR A 94 -17.01 -5.80 -19.38
C TYR A 94 -16.62 -4.61 -18.51
N LEU A 95 -17.33 -3.47 -18.62
CA LEU A 95 -16.97 -2.22 -17.94
C LEU A 95 -18.16 -1.57 -17.21
N SER A 96 -19.32 -2.22 -17.15
CA SER A 96 -20.41 -1.66 -16.35
C SER A 96 -20.06 -1.63 -14.86
N PRO A 97 -20.70 -0.78 -14.05
CA PRO A 97 -20.49 -0.77 -12.59
C PRO A 97 -20.70 -2.14 -11.90
N SER A 98 -21.40 -3.07 -12.56
CA SER A 98 -21.58 -4.46 -12.10
C SER A 98 -20.44 -5.42 -12.48
N ARG A 99 -19.38 -4.91 -13.09
CA ARG A 99 -18.19 -5.67 -13.53
C ARG A 99 -17.00 -5.38 -12.63
N ILE A 100 -16.09 -6.33 -12.64
CA ILE A 100 -14.85 -6.28 -11.87
C ILE A 100 -13.77 -5.68 -12.77
N ILE A 101 -13.18 -4.59 -12.30
CA ILE A 101 -12.02 -3.94 -12.91
C ILE A 101 -10.95 -3.90 -11.83
N GLN A 102 -10.05 -4.89 -11.85
CA GLN A 102 -9.06 -5.07 -10.79
C GLN A 102 -7.63 -5.03 -11.32
N ARG A 103 -6.74 -4.49 -10.49
CA ARG A 103 -5.29 -4.42 -10.66
C ARG A 103 -4.83 -3.80 -11.98
N PRO A 104 -5.36 -2.63 -12.39
CA PRO A 104 -5.01 -2.01 -13.66
C PRO A 104 -3.51 -1.72 -13.73
N LYS A 105 -2.90 -1.98 -14.88
CA LYS A 105 -1.50 -1.67 -15.17
C LYS A 105 -1.41 -0.92 -16.48
N VAL A 106 -0.77 0.24 -16.45
CA VAL A 106 -0.51 1.07 -17.62
C VAL A 106 0.93 0.90 -18.08
N VAL A 107 1.14 0.84 -19.39
CA VAL A 107 2.44 0.81 -20.05
C VAL A 107 2.40 1.61 -21.35
N TYR A 108 3.49 2.28 -21.70
CA TYR A 108 3.61 2.96 -22.99
C TYR A 108 4.08 1.96 -24.06
N SER A 109 3.30 1.85 -25.14
CA SER A 109 3.66 1.10 -26.34
C SER A 109 4.37 2.02 -27.31
N LYS A 110 5.68 1.80 -27.50
CA LYS A 110 6.46 2.59 -28.45
C LYS A 110 6.06 2.30 -29.91
N ALA A 111 5.68 1.06 -30.23
CA ALA A 111 5.30 0.68 -31.58
C ALA A 111 3.92 1.23 -31.98
N ALA A 112 2.98 1.32 -31.03
CA ALA A 112 1.68 1.93 -31.27
C ALA A 112 1.66 3.45 -31.02
N GLU A 113 2.69 4.00 -30.37
CA GLU A 113 2.76 5.39 -29.90
C GLU A 113 1.59 5.77 -28.95
N GLN A 114 1.15 4.81 -28.15
CA GLN A 114 -0.02 4.93 -27.27
C GLN A 114 0.24 4.31 -25.89
N TYR A 115 -0.51 4.73 -24.89
CA TYR A 115 -0.57 4.08 -23.59
C TYR A 115 -1.60 2.97 -23.60
N HIS A 116 -1.21 1.79 -23.15
CA HIS A 116 -2.07 0.62 -23.03
C HIS A 116 -2.33 0.35 -21.54
N MET A 117 -3.60 0.20 -21.19
CA MET A 117 -4.05 -0.20 -19.86
C MET A 117 -4.56 -1.64 -19.92
N TRP A 118 -3.99 -2.50 -19.10
CA TRP A 118 -4.38 -3.88 -18.93
C TRP A 118 -4.87 -4.15 -17.52
N TRP A 119 -5.88 -5.00 -17.35
CA TRP A 119 -6.42 -5.32 -16.02
C TRP A 119 -7.09 -6.69 -15.97
N HIS A 120 -7.40 -7.16 -14.76
CA HIS A 120 -8.25 -8.31 -14.54
C HIS A 120 -9.73 -7.94 -14.77
N ALA A 121 -10.31 -8.43 -15.86
CA ALA A 121 -11.69 -8.18 -16.25
C ALA A 121 -12.60 -9.35 -15.87
N ASP A 122 -13.58 -9.11 -14.99
CA ASP A 122 -14.49 -10.17 -14.54
C ASP A 122 -15.91 -9.69 -14.22
N ASN A 123 -16.73 -10.62 -13.72
CA ASN A 123 -18.04 -10.40 -13.13
C ASN A 123 -18.02 -10.81 -11.64
N SER A 124 -19.10 -10.54 -10.93
CA SER A 124 -19.21 -10.80 -9.48
C SER A 124 -19.06 -12.27 -9.06
N SER A 125 -19.11 -13.21 -10.01
CA SER A 125 -18.89 -14.64 -9.75
C SER A 125 -17.44 -15.10 -9.94
N TYR A 126 -16.54 -14.21 -10.39
CA TYR A 126 -15.16 -14.55 -10.77
C TYR A 126 -15.11 -15.70 -11.79
N GLY A 127 -15.98 -15.60 -12.80
CA GLY A 127 -16.22 -16.67 -13.76
C GLY A 127 -15.76 -16.37 -15.18
N LEU A 128 -15.48 -15.10 -15.52
CA LEU A 128 -14.99 -14.73 -16.85
C LEU A 128 -13.49 -14.97 -16.97
N LEU A 129 -12.72 -14.57 -15.95
CA LEU A 129 -11.27 -14.73 -15.85
C LEU A 129 -10.53 -14.21 -17.09
N LEU A 130 -10.80 -12.96 -17.48
CA LEU A 130 -10.27 -12.32 -18.69
C LEU A 130 -9.23 -11.23 -18.36
N GLN A 131 -8.47 -10.83 -19.37
CA GLN A 131 -7.65 -9.63 -19.38
C GLN A 131 -8.33 -8.57 -20.24
N GLY A 132 -8.63 -7.42 -19.65
CA GLY A 132 -9.12 -6.27 -20.39
C GLY A 132 -7.97 -5.45 -20.98
N LEU A 133 -8.21 -4.84 -22.14
CA LEU A 133 -7.33 -3.87 -22.79
C LEU A 133 -8.10 -2.58 -23.12
N ALA A 134 -7.50 -1.45 -22.80
CA ALA A 134 -7.93 -0.13 -23.21
C ALA A 134 -6.70 0.71 -23.62
N THR A 135 -6.89 1.69 -24.52
CA THR A 135 -5.78 2.51 -25.03
C THR A 135 -6.07 4.01 -24.93
N SER A 136 -5.02 4.82 -24.88
CA SER A 136 -5.09 6.28 -24.88
C SER A 136 -3.85 6.87 -25.54
N ASP A 137 -4.00 8.01 -26.22
CA ASP A 137 -2.89 8.79 -26.76
C ASP A 137 -2.15 9.59 -25.67
N THR A 138 -2.78 9.78 -24.51
CA THR A 138 -2.22 10.52 -23.36
C THR A 138 -2.16 9.62 -22.13
N ILE A 139 -1.17 9.84 -21.26
CA ILE A 139 -1.00 9.04 -20.05
C ILE A 139 -2.20 9.18 -19.10
N ALA A 140 -2.77 10.38 -18.95
CA ALA A 140 -3.89 10.60 -18.05
C ALA A 140 -5.22 10.01 -18.57
N GLY A 141 -5.29 9.62 -19.85
CA GLY A 141 -6.54 9.23 -20.49
C GLY A 141 -7.33 10.42 -21.05
N PRO A 142 -8.64 10.24 -21.31
CA PRO A 142 -9.40 9.02 -21.03
C PRO A 142 -9.00 7.84 -21.92
N TYR A 143 -9.03 6.64 -21.36
CA TYR A 143 -8.76 5.39 -22.06
C TYR A 143 -10.03 4.85 -22.71
N SER A 144 -9.88 4.33 -23.93
CA SER A 144 -10.95 3.72 -24.71
C SER A 144 -10.83 2.20 -24.67
N PHE A 145 -11.91 1.50 -24.32
CA PHE A 145 -11.97 0.04 -24.32
C PHE A 145 -11.68 -0.54 -25.71
N VAL A 146 -10.85 -1.58 -25.76
CA VAL A 146 -10.55 -2.33 -26.98
C VAL A 146 -11.21 -3.71 -26.93
N ASN A 147 -10.83 -4.54 -25.95
CA ASN A 147 -11.37 -5.88 -25.80
C ASN A 147 -11.17 -6.44 -24.38
N ALA A 148 -11.77 -7.61 -24.11
CA ALA A 148 -11.46 -8.44 -22.95
C ALA A 148 -11.27 -9.88 -23.43
N THR A 149 -10.10 -10.46 -23.18
CA THR A 149 -9.69 -11.72 -23.80
C THR A 149 -9.05 -12.70 -22.82
N ALA A 150 -9.19 -13.99 -23.12
CA ALA A 150 -8.55 -15.06 -22.37
C ALA A 150 -7.07 -15.19 -22.83
N PRO A 151 -6.08 -15.10 -21.93
CA PRO A 151 -4.67 -15.10 -22.31
C PRO A 151 -4.24 -16.42 -22.93
N LEU A 152 -3.96 -16.44 -24.24
CA LEU A 152 -3.52 -17.64 -24.99
C LEU A 152 -4.43 -18.87 -24.78
N GLY A 153 -5.75 -18.63 -24.61
CA GLY A 153 -6.73 -19.69 -24.32
C GLY A 153 -6.74 -20.19 -22.87
N ASN A 154 -5.99 -19.55 -21.98
CA ASN A 154 -5.95 -19.81 -20.54
C ASN A 154 -6.80 -18.80 -19.75
N TRP A 155 -6.89 -18.96 -18.43
CA TRP A 155 -7.61 -18.01 -17.55
C TRP A 155 -6.67 -16.94 -16.97
N SER A 156 -7.25 -15.80 -16.61
CA SER A 156 -6.57 -14.71 -15.90
C SER A 156 -7.41 -14.18 -14.75
N GLN A 157 -6.87 -14.25 -13.55
CA GLN A 157 -7.43 -13.57 -12.38
C GLN A 157 -6.50 -12.41 -12.00
N ASP A 158 -5.91 -12.43 -10.81
CA ASP A 158 -4.99 -11.41 -10.32
C ASP A 158 -3.90 -11.10 -11.33
N PHE A 159 -3.74 -9.80 -11.64
CA PHE A 159 -2.97 -9.31 -12.76
C PHE A 159 -1.82 -8.39 -12.35
N GLY A 160 -0.70 -8.53 -13.05
CA GLY A 160 0.49 -7.69 -12.95
C GLY A 160 1.12 -7.46 -14.33
N LEU A 161 1.99 -6.45 -14.41
CA LEU A 161 2.72 -6.11 -15.63
C LEU A 161 4.15 -5.75 -15.27
N PHE A 162 5.10 -6.25 -16.03
CA PHE A 162 6.52 -5.97 -15.86
C PHE A 162 7.12 -5.58 -17.20
N THR A 163 7.93 -4.52 -17.24
CA THR A 163 8.72 -4.15 -18.41
C THR A 163 10.19 -4.26 -18.06
N ASP A 164 10.93 -5.07 -18.81
CA ASP A 164 12.36 -5.23 -18.64
C ASP A 164 13.05 -3.97 -19.15
N TYR A 165 13.75 -3.24 -18.27
CA TYR A 165 14.36 -1.96 -18.67
C TYR A 165 15.59 -2.15 -19.57
N LYS A 166 16.12 -3.37 -19.71
CA LYS A 166 17.32 -3.65 -20.50
C LYS A 166 17.01 -3.82 -21.99
N ASP A 167 15.89 -4.46 -22.33
CA ASP A 167 15.48 -4.70 -23.71
C ASP A 167 14.16 -4.02 -24.09
N GLY A 168 13.43 -3.45 -23.13
CA GLY A 168 12.17 -2.76 -23.34
C GLY A 168 10.97 -3.67 -23.52
N ARG A 169 11.11 -5.00 -23.36
CA ARG A 169 10.00 -5.94 -23.54
C ARG A 169 9.07 -5.94 -22.32
N SER A 170 7.78 -5.95 -22.58
CA SER A 170 6.74 -6.05 -21.54
C SER A 170 6.21 -7.48 -21.39
N TYR A 171 5.80 -7.80 -20.18
CA TYR A 171 5.31 -9.12 -19.77
C TYR A 171 4.08 -8.97 -18.88
N ALA A 172 3.07 -9.80 -19.12
CA ALA A 172 1.96 -10.00 -18.20
C ALA A 172 2.34 -11.03 -17.13
N LEU A 173 1.88 -10.77 -15.90
CA LEU A 173 1.85 -11.75 -14.83
C LEU A 173 0.41 -11.99 -14.43
N TYR A 174 -0.02 -13.24 -14.37
CA TYR A 174 -1.41 -13.53 -14.00
C TYR A 174 -1.57 -14.89 -13.33
N SER A 175 -2.44 -14.95 -12.31
CA SER A 175 -2.86 -16.22 -11.72
C SER A 175 -3.96 -16.87 -12.56
N ASN A 176 -3.91 -18.19 -12.68
CA ASN A 176 -4.76 -18.96 -13.60
C ASN A 176 -6.09 -19.42 -12.95
N GLY A 177 -6.70 -18.54 -12.15
CA GLY A 177 -7.97 -18.78 -11.43
C GLY A 177 -7.85 -19.73 -10.23
N ASP A 178 -8.97 -20.03 -9.58
CA ASP A 178 -9.03 -20.76 -8.29
C ASP A 178 -9.26 -22.27 -8.40
N ARG A 179 -9.33 -22.79 -9.64
CA ARG A 179 -9.54 -24.22 -9.86
C ARG A 179 -8.29 -25.00 -9.51
N LYS A 180 -8.45 -26.25 -9.05
CA LYS A 180 -7.33 -27.12 -8.64
C LYS A 180 -6.27 -27.28 -9.73
N GLU A 181 -6.70 -27.29 -10.99
CA GLU A 181 -5.90 -27.41 -12.21
C GLU A 181 -5.27 -26.07 -12.65
N GLY A 182 -5.72 -24.94 -12.11
CA GLY A 182 -5.33 -23.57 -12.48
C GLY A 182 -4.54 -22.82 -11.40
N ARG A 183 -3.90 -23.51 -10.47
CA ARG A 183 -3.15 -22.89 -9.34
C ARG A 183 -1.77 -22.34 -9.73
N ASP A 184 -1.63 -21.96 -10.98
CA ASP A 184 -0.39 -21.49 -11.57
C ASP A 184 -0.37 -19.96 -11.63
N VAL A 185 0.84 -19.39 -11.57
CA VAL A 185 1.07 -18.02 -12.02
C VAL A 185 1.90 -18.08 -13.30
N TYR A 186 1.43 -17.37 -14.33
CA TYR A 186 2.11 -17.27 -15.63
C TYR A 186 2.89 -15.98 -15.72
N LEU A 187 4.06 -16.05 -16.36
CA LEU A 187 4.80 -14.92 -16.88
C LEU A 187 4.83 -15.05 -18.40
N THR A 188 4.17 -14.14 -19.10
CA THR A 188 3.95 -14.22 -20.56
C THR A 188 4.38 -12.93 -21.22
N SER A 189 5.18 -13.00 -22.28
CA SER A 189 5.60 -11.82 -23.03
C SER A 189 4.44 -11.25 -23.84
N TYR A 190 4.42 -9.95 -24.03
CA TYR A 190 3.58 -9.30 -25.03
C TYR A 190 4.26 -9.30 -26.41
N ASN A 191 3.46 -9.03 -27.45
CA ASN A 191 3.95 -8.57 -28.74
C ASN A 191 4.57 -7.15 -28.63
N GLU A 192 5.21 -6.67 -29.70
CA GLU A 192 5.90 -5.36 -29.71
C GLU A 192 4.96 -4.18 -29.41
N GLU A 193 3.71 -4.27 -29.88
CA GLU A 193 2.68 -3.26 -29.64
C GLU A 193 2.09 -3.31 -28.24
N VAL A 194 2.37 -4.34 -27.44
CA VAL A 194 1.73 -4.56 -26.13
C VAL A 194 0.20 -4.65 -26.23
N SER A 195 -0.31 -5.16 -27.37
CA SER A 195 -1.73 -5.29 -27.70
C SER A 195 -2.24 -6.73 -27.58
N ALA A 196 -1.33 -7.72 -27.52
CA ALA A 196 -1.65 -9.12 -27.31
C ALA A 196 -0.48 -9.89 -26.67
N LEU A 197 -0.80 -10.98 -25.98
CA LEU A 197 0.20 -11.92 -25.47
C LEU A 197 0.81 -12.75 -26.61
N ASP A 198 2.11 -13.00 -26.52
CA ASP A 198 2.90 -13.71 -27.52
C ASP A 198 3.30 -15.12 -27.03
N SER A 199 4.16 -15.22 -26.02
CA SER A 199 4.68 -16.52 -25.57
C SER A 199 4.85 -16.62 -24.05
N VAL A 200 4.54 -17.80 -23.50
CA VAL A 200 4.76 -18.09 -22.07
C VAL A 200 6.26 -18.20 -21.82
N THR A 201 6.79 -17.28 -21.02
CA THR A 201 8.21 -17.21 -20.64
C THR A 201 8.50 -18.14 -19.45
N TYR A 202 7.60 -18.18 -18.47
CA TYR A 202 7.72 -19.05 -17.31
C TYR A 202 6.36 -19.36 -16.67
N ARG A 203 6.28 -20.46 -15.93
CA ARG A 203 5.10 -20.88 -15.15
C ARG A 203 5.53 -21.28 -13.73
N PHE A 204 4.87 -20.70 -12.73
CA PHE A 204 5.02 -21.06 -11.32
C PHE A 204 3.93 -22.04 -10.92
N ASP A 205 4.18 -23.34 -11.05
CA ASP A 205 3.15 -24.39 -11.15
C ASP A 205 2.81 -25.15 -9.86
N LYS A 206 3.17 -24.62 -8.68
CA LYS A 206 3.15 -25.39 -7.41
C LYS A 206 2.59 -24.67 -6.19
N TYR A 207 2.38 -23.36 -6.26
CA TYR A 207 2.37 -22.54 -5.06
C TYR A 207 1.01 -21.94 -4.70
N ASP A 208 0.04 -21.96 -5.61
CA ASP A 208 -1.28 -21.37 -5.42
C ASP A 208 -1.19 -19.90 -4.97
N LEU A 209 -0.65 -19.08 -5.87
CA LEU A 209 -0.29 -17.68 -5.62
C LEU A 209 -1.11 -16.73 -6.49
N GLU A 210 -1.14 -15.47 -6.07
CA GLU A 210 -1.82 -14.36 -6.71
C GLU A 210 -1.03 -13.05 -6.52
N ALA A 211 -1.61 -11.93 -6.92
CA ALA A 211 -1.06 -10.60 -6.76
C ALA A 211 0.40 -10.43 -7.24
N PRO A 212 0.75 -10.86 -8.47
CA PRO A 212 2.15 -10.98 -8.88
C PRO A 212 2.78 -9.65 -9.29
N THR A 213 4.03 -9.44 -8.91
CA THR A 213 4.87 -8.33 -9.39
C THR A 213 6.33 -8.75 -9.50
N ILE A 214 7.09 -8.13 -10.40
CA ILE A 214 8.53 -8.36 -10.57
C ILE A 214 9.27 -7.05 -10.39
N ILE A 215 10.36 -7.12 -9.63
CA ILE A 215 11.37 -6.09 -9.57
C ILE A 215 12.69 -6.59 -10.17
N GLN A 216 13.33 -5.73 -10.94
CA GLN A 216 14.56 -6.04 -11.66
C GLN A 216 15.71 -5.20 -11.12
N THR A 217 16.82 -5.86 -10.81
CA THR A 217 18.10 -5.20 -10.53
C THR A 217 19.02 -5.29 -11.76
N GLU A 218 20.22 -4.74 -11.65
CA GLU A 218 21.25 -4.91 -12.69
C GLU A 218 21.61 -6.38 -12.95
N LYS A 219 21.39 -7.26 -11.96
CA LYS A 219 21.83 -8.67 -12.03
C LYS A 219 20.71 -9.69 -12.00
N SER A 220 19.62 -9.41 -11.29
CA SER A 220 18.60 -10.42 -10.96
C SER A 220 17.20 -9.89 -11.19
N TYR A 221 16.25 -10.83 -11.27
CA TYR A 221 14.83 -10.59 -11.17
C TYR A 221 14.34 -11.18 -9.85
N TYR A 222 13.50 -10.43 -9.14
CA TYR A 222 12.81 -10.90 -7.95
C TYR A 222 11.31 -10.78 -8.18
N ALA A 223 10.57 -11.89 -8.04
CA ALA A 223 9.11 -11.90 -8.13
C ALA A 223 8.52 -11.92 -6.73
N LEU A 224 7.51 -11.11 -6.46
CA LEU A 224 6.72 -11.13 -5.22
C LEU A 224 5.28 -11.50 -5.54
N MET A 225 4.70 -12.36 -4.71
CA MET A 225 3.33 -12.86 -4.88
C MET A 225 2.73 -13.16 -3.50
N SER A 226 1.41 -12.99 -3.36
CA SER A 226 0.69 -13.42 -2.15
C SER A 226 0.08 -14.79 -2.34
N HIS A 227 -0.26 -15.46 -1.24
CA HIS A 227 -1.19 -16.60 -1.29
C HIS A 227 -2.63 -16.13 -1.53
N LYS A 228 -3.49 -17.08 -1.91
CA LYS A 228 -4.92 -16.82 -2.16
C LYS A 228 -5.75 -16.86 -0.88
N THR A 229 -5.89 -15.71 -0.24
CA THR A 229 -6.70 -15.56 0.97
C THR A 229 -7.80 -14.51 0.83
N GLY A 230 -8.09 -14.09 -0.41
CA GLY A 230 -8.99 -12.98 -0.73
C GLY A 230 -8.43 -11.67 -0.18
N TYR A 231 -9.28 -10.79 0.34
CA TYR A 231 -8.86 -9.54 0.98
C TYR A 231 -8.09 -9.72 2.31
N ARG A 232 -7.92 -10.96 2.79
CA ARG A 232 -7.17 -11.20 4.04
C ARG A 232 -5.67 -11.19 3.73
N PRO A 233 -4.86 -10.45 4.51
CA PRO A 233 -3.42 -10.41 4.30
C PRO A 233 -2.78 -11.76 4.64
N ASN A 234 -1.67 -12.08 3.97
CA ASN A 234 -0.87 -13.27 4.23
C ASN A 234 0.62 -12.94 4.08
N ASN A 235 1.48 -13.94 4.28
CA ASN A 235 2.92 -13.79 4.10
C ASN A 235 3.26 -13.81 2.61
N VAL A 236 3.43 -12.62 2.02
CA VAL A 236 3.96 -12.46 0.65
C VAL A 236 5.29 -13.20 0.53
N VAL A 237 5.41 -14.00 -0.52
CA VAL A 237 6.62 -14.75 -0.84
C VAL A 237 7.40 -14.07 -1.95
N ALA A 238 8.72 -14.23 -1.91
CA ALA A 238 9.64 -13.77 -2.93
C ALA A 238 10.37 -14.94 -3.60
N PHE A 239 10.63 -14.80 -4.89
CA PHE A 239 11.43 -15.70 -5.71
C PHE A 239 12.56 -14.91 -6.36
N ARG A 240 13.63 -15.59 -6.78
CA ARG A 240 14.72 -14.96 -7.54
C ARG A 240 15.18 -15.80 -8.72
N ALA A 241 15.54 -15.13 -9.82
CA ALA A 241 16.16 -15.71 -11.00
C ALA A 241 17.19 -14.77 -11.64
N ASP A 242 18.12 -15.32 -12.42
CA ASP A 242 19.03 -14.55 -13.28
C ASP A 242 18.39 -14.19 -14.64
N LYS A 243 17.33 -14.92 -15.03
CA LYS A 243 16.59 -14.75 -16.28
C LYS A 243 15.11 -14.93 -15.99
N LEU A 244 14.25 -14.21 -16.70
CA LEU A 244 12.78 -14.36 -16.58
C LEU A 244 12.30 -15.79 -16.89
N SER A 245 12.96 -16.48 -17.83
CA SER A 245 12.70 -17.89 -18.16
C SER A 245 13.14 -18.88 -17.08
N GLY A 246 13.70 -18.40 -15.97
CA GLY A 246 14.21 -19.21 -14.88
C GLY A 246 15.62 -19.78 -15.11
N PRO A 247 16.04 -20.74 -14.26
CA PRO A 247 15.25 -21.30 -13.15
C PRO A 247 15.00 -20.27 -12.04
N TRP A 248 13.78 -20.27 -11.51
CA TRP A 248 13.43 -19.50 -10.31
C TRP A 248 13.75 -20.32 -9.05
N SER A 249 14.17 -19.64 -7.98
CA SER A 249 14.47 -20.25 -6.69
C SER A 249 13.23 -20.87 -6.02
N GLN A 250 13.42 -21.60 -4.92
CA GLN A 250 12.32 -21.81 -3.97
C GLN A 250 11.89 -20.46 -3.37
N PRO A 251 10.59 -20.29 -3.04
CA PRO A 251 10.11 -19.08 -2.40
C PRO A 251 10.62 -18.96 -0.97
N TRP A 252 10.74 -17.72 -0.49
CA TRP A 252 10.88 -17.39 0.92
C TRP A 252 9.94 -16.25 1.29
N ILE A 253 9.69 -16.05 2.58
CA ILE A 253 8.79 -14.98 3.05
C ILE A 253 9.52 -13.63 3.03
N ALA A 254 8.90 -12.62 2.43
CA ALA A 254 9.53 -11.32 2.16
C ALA A 254 9.60 -10.38 3.39
N ALA A 255 8.81 -10.64 4.43
CA ALA A 255 8.71 -9.81 5.63
C ALA A 255 8.86 -10.64 6.92
N PRO A 256 9.06 -10.02 8.10
CA PRO A 256 9.06 -10.76 9.35
C PRO A 256 7.77 -11.59 9.51
N LEU A 257 7.92 -12.83 9.98
CA LEU A 257 6.79 -13.73 10.22
C LEU A 257 5.75 -13.10 11.14
N ASN A 258 4.50 -13.55 11.03
CA ASN A 258 3.35 -13.10 11.83
C ASN A 258 2.93 -11.64 11.60
N THR A 259 3.67 -10.87 10.79
CA THR A 259 3.21 -9.54 10.35
C THR A 259 2.24 -9.62 9.18
N ARG A 260 2.21 -10.76 8.46
CA ARG A 260 1.47 -10.95 7.20
C ARG A 260 1.78 -9.84 6.20
N THR A 261 3.08 -9.66 5.99
CA THR A 261 3.67 -8.55 5.21
C THR A 261 3.15 -7.20 5.68
N PHE A 262 3.23 -6.96 6.99
CA PHE A 262 2.71 -5.76 7.65
C PHE A 262 1.23 -5.48 7.33
N ASN A 263 0.42 -6.54 7.35
CA ASN A 263 -1.00 -6.54 7.01
C ASN A 263 -1.23 -5.92 5.61
N SER A 264 -0.54 -6.47 4.60
CA SER A 264 -0.66 -6.02 3.21
C SER A 264 -0.51 -7.14 2.19
N GLN A 265 -1.00 -6.88 0.98
CA GLN A 265 -0.90 -7.74 -0.18
C GLN A 265 -0.13 -7.01 -1.28
N SER A 266 0.68 -7.74 -2.08
CA SER A 266 1.39 -7.13 -3.20
C SER A 266 0.43 -6.48 -4.20
N GLY A 267 0.78 -5.30 -4.70
CA GLY A 267 0.10 -4.67 -5.83
C GLY A 267 1.06 -4.43 -6.98
N TYR A 268 2.19 -3.80 -6.67
CA TYR A 268 3.23 -3.47 -7.64
C TYR A 268 4.60 -3.34 -6.97
N THR A 269 5.65 -3.21 -7.78
CA THR A 269 6.99 -2.84 -7.34
C THR A 269 7.55 -1.74 -8.24
N LEU A 270 8.17 -0.74 -7.64
CA LEU A 270 8.71 0.41 -8.36
C LEU A 270 10.23 0.47 -8.24
N ARG A 271 10.92 0.65 -9.37
CA ARG A 271 12.35 0.98 -9.44
C ARG A 271 12.50 2.48 -9.66
N ILE A 272 13.22 3.15 -8.76
CA ILE A 272 13.53 4.58 -8.82
C ILE A 272 15.02 4.72 -9.09
N GLN A 273 15.37 5.11 -10.31
CA GLN A 273 16.75 5.36 -10.68
C GLN A 273 17.15 6.79 -10.30
N GLY A 274 17.62 6.94 -9.07
CA GLY A 274 18.15 8.20 -8.58
C GLY A 274 19.57 8.49 -9.07
N THR A 275 19.96 9.77 -8.98
CA THR A 275 21.30 10.24 -9.36
C THR A 275 22.41 9.72 -8.44
N LYS A 276 22.09 9.29 -7.21
CA LYS A 276 23.05 8.75 -6.24
C LYS A 276 22.86 7.26 -5.98
N LYS A 277 21.62 6.78 -5.89
CA LYS A 277 21.32 5.35 -5.71
C LYS A 277 20.04 4.95 -6.43
N THR A 278 19.95 3.68 -6.83
CA THR A 278 18.68 3.09 -7.23
C THR A 278 17.94 2.63 -5.98
N THR A 279 16.69 3.05 -5.83
CA THR A 279 15.79 2.62 -4.75
C THR A 279 14.67 1.79 -5.32
N TYR A 280 14.27 0.80 -4.55
CA TYR A 280 13.24 -0.16 -4.89
C TYR A 280 12.13 -0.03 -3.86
N LEU A 281 10.88 0.08 -4.31
CA LEU A 281 9.71 0.15 -3.42
C LEU A 281 8.77 -1.04 -3.68
N TYR A 282 8.28 -1.62 -2.59
CA TYR A 282 7.13 -2.49 -2.56
C TYR A 282 5.89 -1.61 -2.42
N LEU A 283 4.93 -1.75 -3.33
CA LEU A 283 3.67 -1.02 -3.31
C LEU A 283 2.57 -2.04 -3.05
N GLY A 284 2.20 -2.19 -1.78
CA GLY A 284 1.14 -3.09 -1.35
C GLY A 284 -0.13 -2.36 -0.92
N ASP A 285 -1.24 -3.11 -0.91
CA ASP A 285 -2.52 -2.67 -0.38
C ASP A 285 -2.81 -3.38 0.94
N GLN A 286 -3.16 -2.60 1.96
CA GLN A 286 -3.80 -3.06 3.17
C GLN A 286 -5.30 -3.01 2.97
N TRP A 287 -5.84 -4.11 2.45
CA TRP A 287 -7.25 -4.25 2.13
C TRP A 287 -8.14 -4.20 3.36
N ASP A 288 -9.35 -3.73 3.13
CA ASP A 288 -10.36 -3.53 4.14
C ASP A 288 -11.71 -4.05 3.68
N SER A 289 -11.96 -5.36 3.79
CA SER A 289 -13.17 -5.94 3.22
C SER A 289 -14.47 -5.42 3.85
N ASN A 290 -14.42 -4.80 5.03
CA ASN A 290 -15.58 -4.14 5.64
C ASN A 290 -15.90 -2.79 5.00
N SER A 291 -14.89 -2.15 4.41
CA SER A 291 -15.00 -0.83 3.78
C SER A 291 -13.87 -0.66 2.77
N LEU A 292 -14.00 -1.24 1.58
CA LEU A 292 -12.88 -1.33 0.62
C LEU A 292 -12.35 0.05 0.17
N TRP A 293 -13.21 1.06 0.12
CA TRP A 293 -12.84 2.45 -0.14
C TRP A 293 -11.96 3.08 0.96
N GLU A 294 -11.86 2.44 2.13
CA GLU A 294 -10.97 2.81 3.25
C GLU A 294 -9.72 1.91 3.32
N SER A 295 -9.43 1.12 2.28
CA SER A 295 -8.16 0.39 2.17
C SER A 295 -6.98 1.37 2.12
N ARG A 296 -5.79 0.92 2.53
CA ARG A 296 -4.60 1.78 2.69
C ARG A 296 -3.42 1.28 1.85
N TYR A 297 -2.43 2.14 1.69
CA TYR A 297 -1.22 1.86 0.92
C TYR A 297 -0.06 1.54 1.87
N ILE A 298 0.57 0.38 1.68
CA ILE A 298 1.77 -0.04 2.40
C ILE A 298 2.95 0.03 1.44
N TRP A 299 3.54 1.22 1.33
CA TRP A 299 4.65 1.49 0.42
C TRP A 299 5.98 1.47 1.18
N LEU A 300 6.78 0.42 0.98
CA LEU A 300 8.00 0.17 1.77
C LEU A 300 9.24 0.08 0.88
N PRO A 301 10.39 0.65 1.31
CA PRO A 301 11.66 0.35 0.68
C PRO A 301 11.99 -1.14 0.74
N ILE A 302 12.53 -1.68 -0.35
CA ILE A 302 12.96 -3.07 -0.45
C ILE A 302 14.47 -3.16 -0.25
N ASN A 303 14.89 -3.98 0.72
CA ASN A 303 16.29 -4.29 0.97
C ASN A 303 16.72 -5.47 0.09
N ILE A 304 17.39 -5.18 -1.02
CA ILE A 304 17.91 -6.18 -1.95
C ILE A 304 19.44 -6.29 -1.81
N ASP A 305 19.93 -7.51 -1.57
CA ASP A 305 21.36 -7.84 -1.65
C ASP A 305 21.54 -8.90 -2.74
N ASP A 306 21.94 -8.46 -3.94
CA ASP A 306 22.17 -9.34 -5.08
C ASP A 306 23.31 -10.36 -4.84
N LYS A 307 24.29 -10.03 -3.98
CA LYS A 307 25.40 -10.94 -3.68
C LYS A 307 24.92 -12.09 -2.80
N LYS A 308 24.10 -11.77 -1.79
CA LYS A 308 23.47 -12.76 -0.90
C LYS A 308 22.22 -13.39 -1.52
N LYS A 309 21.71 -12.84 -2.62
CA LYS A 309 20.47 -13.24 -3.30
C LYS A 309 19.25 -13.13 -2.38
N THR A 310 19.23 -12.11 -1.52
CA THR A 310 18.15 -11.89 -0.55
C THR A 310 17.35 -10.65 -0.90
N LEU A 311 16.06 -10.71 -0.55
CA LEU A 311 15.12 -9.60 -0.56
C LEU A 311 14.37 -9.63 0.76
N SER A 312 14.29 -8.48 1.44
CA SER A 312 13.44 -8.31 2.62
C SER A 312 12.73 -6.95 2.62
N LEU A 313 11.57 -6.94 3.26
CA LEU A 313 10.76 -5.76 3.56
C LEU A 313 10.89 -5.44 5.04
N GLU A 314 11.11 -4.16 5.33
CA GLU A 314 11.18 -3.64 6.68
C GLU A 314 10.17 -2.52 6.84
N TRP A 315 9.58 -2.45 8.03
CA TRP A 315 8.58 -1.45 8.34
C TRP A 315 9.22 -0.13 8.75
N TYR A 316 8.71 0.95 8.18
CA TYR A 316 9.06 2.32 8.53
C TYR A 316 7.77 3.14 8.64
N ASP A 317 7.46 3.60 9.86
CA ASP A 317 6.26 4.40 10.14
C ASP A 317 6.15 5.64 9.24
N VAL A 318 7.28 6.32 9.06
CA VAL A 318 7.44 7.56 8.29
C VAL A 318 8.86 7.56 7.71
N TYR A 319 8.98 7.77 6.41
CA TYR A 319 10.28 7.98 5.76
C TYR A 319 10.22 9.12 4.75
N ASP A 320 11.36 9.77 4.58
CA ASP A 320 11.56 10.80 3.54
C ASP A 320 12.29 10.14 2.37
N LEU A 321 11.79 10.35 1.16
CA LEU A 321 12.33 9.81 -0.08
C LEU A 321 12.57 10.95 -1.06
N ASP A 322 13.83 11.21 -1.38
CA ASP A 322 14.19 12.08 -2.49
C ASP A 322 14.27 11.25 -3.76
N VAL A 323 13.22 11.30 -4.57
CA VAL A 323 13.13 10.57 -5.83
C VAL A 323 14.20 10.97 -6.86
N LYS A 324 14.78 12.19 -6.76
CA LYS A 324 15.83 12.64 -7.70
C LYS A 324 17.18 12.02 -7.37
N SER A 325 17.56 11.95 -6.10
CA SER A 325 18.78 11.26 -5.67
C SER A 325 18.59 9.76 -5.54
N GLY A 326 17.34 9.34 -5.35
CA GLY A 326 16.93 7.99 -4.96
C GLY A 326 17.22 7.72 -3.49
N GLU A 327 17.75 8.67 -2.72
CA GLU A 327 18.03 8.49 -1.30
C GLU A 327 16.74 8.52 -0.48
N TRP A 328 16.70 7.71 0.58
CA TRP A 328 15.61 7.72 1.54
C TRP A 328 16.15 7.46 2.94
N PHE A 329 15.45 7.96 3.94
CA PHE A 329 15.80 7.75 5.34
C PHE A 329 14.56 7.68 6.24
N PRO A 330 14.58 6.82 7.28
CA PRO A 330 13.52 6.82 8.28
C PRO A 330 13.52 8.14 9.06
N VAL A 331 12.34 8.74 9.21
CA VAL A 331 12.20 9.97 9.99
C VAL A 331 12.20 9.60 11.47
N GLN A 332 13.02 10.27 12.27
CA GLN A 332 13.07 10.04 13.72
C GLN A 332 11.98 10.85 14.42
N GLY A 333 11.15 10.15 15.20
CA GLY A 333 10.12 10.75 16.04
C GLY A 333 10.43 10.68 17.53
N THR A 334 9.60 11.34 18.35
CA THR A 334 9.65 11.25 19.81
C THR A 334 8.62 10.24 20.29
N ALA A 335 9.09 9.17 20.96
CA ALA A 335 8.23 8.13 21.49
C ALA A 335 7.65 8.51 22.87
N TYR A 336 6.37 8.21 23.06
CA TYR A 336 5.68 8.29 24.35
C TYR A 336 5.10 6.90 24.65
N LEU A 337 5.58 6.28 25.74
CA LEU A 337 5.32 4.87 26.02
C LEU A 337 4.03 4.67 26.82
N GLY A 338 3.29 3.61 26.51
CA GLY A 338 2.06 3.23 27.21
C GLY A 338 2.30 2.95 28.69
N LYS A 339 3.48 2.45 29.05
CA LYS A 339 3.89 2.26 30.46
C LYS A 339 3.88 3.56 31.27
N ASP A 340 4.15 4.70 30.63
CA ASP A 340 4.22 6.03 31.26
C ASP A 340 2.90 6.82 31.08
N ALA A 341 1.97 6.32 30.27
CA ALA A 341 0.67 6.93 30.05
C ALA A 341 -0.25 6.77 31.27
N THR A 342 -1.27 7.63 31.32
CA THR A 342 -2.37 7.55 32.30
C THR A 342 -3.52 6.73 31.74
N THR A 343 -4.25 5.99 32.58
CA THR A 343 -5.45 5.25 32.17
C THR A 343 -6.68 5.75 32.92
N SER A 344 -7.86 5.50 32.36
CA SER A 344 -9.16 5.80 32.95
C SER A 344 -10.15 4.66 32.67
N GLY A 345 -11.20 4.56 33.47
CA GLY A 345 -12.18 3.48 33.37
C GLY A 345 -11.55 2.12 33.66
N ASN A 346 -11.79 1.16 32.78
CA ASN A 346 -11.29 -0.21 32.90
C ASN A 346 -9.96 -0.44 32.19
N ALA A 347 -9.33 0.60 31.62
CA ALA A 347 -8.08 0.46 30.91
C ALA A 347 -6.94 0.25 31.91
N PHE A 348 -6.10 -0.75 31.66
CA PHE A 348 -5.03 -1.13 32.57
C PHE A 348 -3.74 -1.46 31.83
N LYS A 349 -2.64 -1.38 32.56
CA LYS A 349 -1.30 -1.73 32.09
C LYS A 349 -1.09 -3.23 32.28
N GLN A 350 -0.75 -3.92 31.21
CA GLN A 350 -0.51 -5.35 31.22
C GLN A 350 0.92 -5.65 30.79
N GLU A 351 1.53 -6.63 31.45
CA GLU A 351 2.81 -7.18 31.07
C GLU A 351 2.75 -7.83 29.68
N ALA A 352 3.75 -7.57 28.84
CA ALA A 352 3.76 -7.94 27.43
C ALA A 352 5.05 -8.66 27.04
N PHE A 353 5.16 -9.92 27.47
CA PHE A 353 6.33 -10.76 27.26
C PHE A 353 6.04 -11.96 26.35
N THR A 354 7.06 -12.42 25.62
CA THR A 354 7.14 -13.76 25.03
C THR A 354 8.08 -14.64 25.87
N ASP A 355 8.26 -15.89 25.48
CA ASP A 355 9.21 -16.84 26.09
C ASP A 355 10.68 -16.40 26.00
N THR A 356 11.01 -15.48 25.09
CA THR A 356 12.37 -15.12 24.71
C THR A 356 12.64 -13.62 24.72
N GLN A 357 11.61 -12.77 24.67
CA GLN A 357 11.77 -11.32 24.69
C GLN A 357 10.48 -10.59 25.12
N ASN A 358 10.65 -9.35 25.57
CA ASN A 358 9.57 -8.38 25.68
C ASN A 358 9.16 -7.85 24.30
N PHE A 359 7.88 -7.99 23.92
CA PHE A 359 7.40 -7.53 22.61
C PHE A 359 6.87 -6.09 22.62
N ALA A 360 6.51 -5.56 23.78
CA ALA A 360 6.09 -4.16 23.93
C ALA A 360 7.23 -3.29 24.47
N SER A 361 7.18 -2.00 24.18
CA SER A 361 8.17 -1.04 24.61
C SER A 361 8.18 -0.91 26.13
N GLY A 362 9.28 -1.30 26.75
CA GLY A 362 9.43 -1.20 28.20
C GLY A 362 8.56 -2.17 29.00
N GLY A 363 8.01 -3.22 28.38
CA GLY A 363 7.47 -4.38 29.11
C GLY A 363 5.97 -4.35 29.31
N THR A 364 5.32 -3.30 28.82
CA THR A 364 3.95 -3.01 29.19
C THR A 364 3.18 -2.52 27.98
N ILE A 365 2.01 -3.10 27.78
CA ILE A 365 1.00 -2.64 26.83
C ILE A 365 -0.23 -2.16 27.61
N VAL A 366 -0.93 -1.14 27.10
CA VAL A 366 -2.19 -0.69 27.71
C VAL A 366 -3.35 -1.37 27.00
N THR A 367 -4.14 -2.13 27.76
CA THR A 367 -5.30 -2.89 27.28
C THR A 367 -6.57 -2.45 28.01
N GLY A 368 -7.71 -3.09 27.71
CA GLY A 368 -9.01 -2.76 28.29
C GLY A 368 -9.63 -1.47 27.74
N ILE A 369 -9.12 -0.96 26.61
CA ILE A 369 -9.64 0.25 25.95
C ILE A 369 -11.00 -0.08 25.33
N TYR A 370 -12.03 0.63 25.79
CA TYR A 370 -13.42 0.33 25.43
C TYR A 370 -14.31 1.56 25.55
N GLY A 371 -15.01 1.89 24.46
CA GLY A 371 -15.92 3.03 24.40
C GLY A 371 -15.25 4.35 24.83
N ASN A 372 -16.07 5.27 25.34
CA ASN A 372 -15.60 6.60 25.73
C ASN A 372 -15.07 6.68 27.17
N ASP A 373 -15.30 5.67 28.01
CA ASP A 373 -14.99 5.74 29.44
C ASP A 373 -13.66 5.05 29.79
N SER A 374 -13.23 4.09 28.97
CA SER A 374 -12.03 3.30 29.20
C SER A 374 -10.93 3.66 28.21
N LYS A 375 -9.96 4.48 28.64
CA LYS A 375 -8.99 5.15 27.76
C LYS A 375 -7.56 5.09 28.27
N VAL A 376 -6.62 5.20 27.33
CA VAL A 376 -5.22 5.57 27.59
C VAL A 376 -4.99 7.03 27.19
N THR A 377 -4.24 7.80 27.99
CA THR A 377 -3.91 9.20 27.70
C THR A 377 -2.42 9.46 27.86
N PHE A 378 -1.80 9.87 26.76
CA PHE A 378 -0.42 10.35 26.67
C PHE A 378 -0.39 11.85 26.94
N GLN A 379 0.63 12.32 27.65
CA GLN A 379 0.72 13.72 28.11
C GLN A 379 2.12 14.29 27.85
N GLY A 380 2.26 15.61 27.97
CA GLY A 380 3.54 16.30 27.79
C GLY A 380 4.00 16.34 26.34
N ILE A 381 3.04 16.26 25.39
CA ILE A 381 3.35 16.16 23.98
C ILE A 381 3.66 17.55 23.42
N LYS A 382 4.81 17.67 22.76
CA LYS A 382 5.28 18.92 22.16
C LYS A 382 4.62 19.15 20.80
N GLY A 383 3.70 20.11 20.76
CA GLY A 383 3.12 20.62 19.53
C GLY A 383 3.91 21.82 19.00
N THR A 384 3.78 22.04 17.69
CA THR A 384 4.38 23.19 16.99
C THR A 384 3.35 24.25 16.64
N GLY A 385 2.05 23.96 16.84
CA GLY A 385 0.93 24.77 16.34
C GLY A 385 0.77 24.75 14.83
N LYS A 386 1.55 23.93 14.12
CA LYS A 386 1.37 23.70 12.69
C LYS A 386 0.35 22.57 12.49
N PRO A 387 -0.52 22.67 11.47
CA PRO A 387 -1.44 21.58 11.14
C PRO A 387 -0.67 20.31 10.75
N GLN A 388 -1.32 19.15 10.92
CA GLN A 388 -0.94 17.88 10.31
C GLN A 388 0.46 17.35 10.69
N LYS A 389 0.70 17.13 11.97
CA LYS A 389 1.83 16.30 12.42
C LYS A 389 1.48 14.82 12.32
N TRP A 390 2.38 14.04 11.72
CA TRP A 390 2.28 12.59 11.78
C TRP A 390 2.49 12.08 13.21
N VAL A 391 1.55 11.26 13.66
CA VAL A 391 1.64 10.51 14.91
C VAL A 391 1.31 9.05 14.60
N SER A 392 2.28 8.17 14.84
CA SER A 392 2.10 6.72 14.67
C SER A 392 1.69 6.11 15.99
N PHE A 393 0.64 5.31 15.96
CA PHE A 393 0.13 4.55 17.08
C PHE A 393 0.61 3.12 16.91
N HIS A 394 1.42 2.64 17.84
CA HIS A 394 1.92 1.26 17.87
C HIS A 394 0.98 0.44 18.74
N TYR A 395 0.43 -0.63 18.17
CA TYR A 395 -0.67 -1.36 18.78
C TYR A 395 -0.63 -2.86 18.49
N GLN A 396 -1.43 -3.58 19.27
CA GLN A 396 -1.79 -4.98 19.06
C GLN A 396 -3.31 -5.11 18.96
N ASN A 397 -3.78 -5.97 18.07
CA ASN A 397 -5.19 -6.36 17.98
C ASN A 397 -5.27 -7.86 17.76
N THR A 398 -5.52 -8.63 18.82
CA THR A 398 -5.44 -10.10 18.79
C THR A 398 -6.74 -10.80 18.41
N ASP A 399 -7.73 -10.08 17.89
CA ASP A 399 -9.07 -10.63 17.58
C ASP A 399 -9.02 -11.77 16.54
N ASP A 400 -7.96 -11.85 15.72
CA ASP A 400 -7.78 -12.95 14.79
C ASP A 400 -7.37 -14.28 15.44
N MET A 401 -6.77 -14.24 16.64
CA MET A 401 -6.27 -15.41 17.35
C MET A 401 -5.26 -16.27 16.56
N GLY A 402 -4.73 -15.78 15.43
CA GLY A 402 -3.80 -16.48 14.55
C GLY A 402 -4.46 -17.34 13.47
N PHE A 403 -5.79 -17.26 13.29
CA PHE A 403 -6.51 -18.00 12.25
C PHE A 403 -6.40 -17.36 10.86
N GLY A 404 -5.92 -16.12 10.77
CA GLY A 404 -5.83 -15.32 9.56
C GLY A 404 -4.88 -15.90 8.51
N ASP A 405 -4.01 -16.82 8.92
CA ASP A 405 -3.06 -17.49 8.04
C ASP A 405 -3.69 -18.66 7.24
N GLN A 406 -4.96 -19.03 7.50
CA GLN A 406 -5.64 -20.15 6.84
C GLN A 406 -6.73 -19.69 5.85
N PRO A 407 -6.80 -20.26 4.63
CA PRO A 407 -7.97 -20.16 3.75
C PRO A 407 -9.24 -20.64 4.48
N GLY A 408 -10.24 -19.76 4.69
CA GLY A 408 -11.51 -20.15 5.32
C GLY A 408 -11.47 -20.39 6.84
N GLY A 409 -10.51 -19.80 7.57
CA GLY A 409 -10.48 -19.86 9.04
C GLY A 409 -11.83 -19.49 9.67
N SER A 410 -12.54 -20.47 10.23
CA SER A 410 -13.76 -20.27 11.01
C SER A 410 -13.37 -20.06 12.47
N PRO A 411 -13.88 -19.02 13.14
CA PRO A 411 -13.37 -18.65 14.45
C PRO A 411 -14.05 -19.43 15.58
N ASP A 412 -13.20 -19.87 16.51
CA ASP A 412 -13.41 -20.30 17.90
C ASP A 412 -14.52 -21.32 18.29
N ARG A 413 -14.35 -21.93 19.46
CA ARG A 413 -15.22 -22.98 20.04
C ARG A 413 -16.61 -22.46 20.50
N ILE A 414 -16.80 -21.14 20.59
CA ILE A 414 -17.98 -20.46 21.13
C ILE A 414 -18.67 -19.53 20.12
N GLY A 415 -18.30 -19.59 18.84
CA GLY A 415 -18.91 -18.79 17.77
C GLY A 415 -18.50 -17.31 17.79
N GLY A 416 -17.39 -16.96 18.45
CA GLY A 416 -16.84 -15.62 18.39
C GLY A 416 -16.39 -15.31 16.96
N ALA A 417 -16.87 -14.23 16.35
CA ALA A 417 -16.49 -13.86 14.99
C ALA A 417 -15.08 -13.24 14.96
N TRP A 418 -14.28 -13.65 13.98
CA TRP A 418 -13.04 -13.01 13.59
C TRP A 418 -13.29 -11.54 13.26
N GLN A 419 -12.48 -10.62 13.79
CA GLN A 419 -12.59 -9.19 13.50
C GLN A 419 -11.33 -8.68 12.78
N LEU A 420 -11.53 -8.17 11.56
CA LEU A 420 -10.49 -7.54 10.71
C LEU A 420 -9.75 -6.39 11.36
N ARG A 421 -10.44 -5.68 12.25
CA ARG A 421 -9.97 -4.46 12.85
C ARG A 421 -10.75 -4.13 14.11
N ARG A 422 -10.11 -3.36 14.96
CA ARG A 422 -10.73 -2.50 15.96
C ARG A 422 -10.69 -1.06 15.47
N ILE A 423 -11.52 -0.20 16.04
CA ILE A 423 -11.52 1.23 15.75
C ILE A 423 -11.40 1.97 17.07
N SER A 424 -10.39 2.81 17.21
CA SER A 424 -10.22 3.69 18.36
C SER A 424 -10.59 5.13 18.04
N SER A 425 -11.10 5.84 19.04
CA SER A 425 -11.21 7.30 19.02
C SER A 425 -9.87 7.89 19.43
N VAL A 426 -9.43 8.93 18.74
CA VAL A 426 -8.26 9.72 19.13
C VAL A 426 -8.72 11.15 19.37
N VAL A 427 -8.53 11.64 20.59
CA VAL A 427 -8.96 12.97 21.04
C VAL A 427 -7.75 13.77 21.53
N ILE A 428 -7.60 14.98 21.00
CA ILE A 428 -6.49 15.89 21.34
C ILE A 428 -6.97 16.89 22.38
N ASN A 429 -6.23 17.08 23.46
CA ASN A 429 -6.50 18.09 24.50
C ASN A 429 -7.93 18.06 25.08
N GLY A 430 -8.62 16.92 25.00
CA GLY A 430 -10.01 16.77 25.45
C GLY A 430 -11.07 17.33 24.48
N HIS A 431 -10.69 17.76 23.27
CA HIS A 431 -11.59 18.29 22.24
C HIS A 431 -12.43 17.18 21.59
N THR A 432 -13.50 16.77 22.28
CA THR A 432 -14.41 15.71 21.82
C THR A 432 -15.24 16.08 20.60
N GLU A 433 -15.21 17.34 20.17
CA GLU A 433 -15.79 17.82 18.92
C GLU A 433 -14.96 17.41 17.69
N ASN A 434 -13.67 17.10 17.86
CA ASN A 434 -12.73 16.74 16.79
C ASN A 434 -12.13 15.36 17.05
N VAL A 435 -12.98 14.33 16.96
CA VAL A 435 -12.56 12.93 17.16
C VAL A 435 -11.99 12.37 15.85
N GLU A 436 -10.74 11.92 15.91
CA GLU A 436 -10.12 11.18 14.82
C GLU A 436 -10.38 9.68 14.97
N THR A 437 -10.53 8.97 13.85
CA THR A 437 -10.73 7.51 13.85
C THR A 437 -9.43 6.78 13.52
N LEU A 438 -9.00 5.90 14.42
CA LEU A 438 -7.79 5.10 14.30
C LEU A 438 -8.16 3.65 13.98
N TYR A 439 -7.88 3.20 12.76
CA TYR A 439 -8.24 1.86 12.30
C TYR A 439 -7.09 0.90 12.62
N GLN A 440 -7.31 0.01 13.56
CA GLN A 440 -6.31 -0.90 14.09
C GLN A 440 -6.57 -2.31 13.55
N ARG A 441 -5.89 -2.65 12.44
CA ARG A 441 -6.00 -3.94 11.78
C ARG A 441 -5.60 -5.08 12.70
N ASP A 442 -6.12 -6.26 12.45
CA ASP A 442 -5.74 -7.42 13.25
C ASP A 442 -4.22 -7.69 13.17
N THR A 443 -3.68 -8.18 14.28
CA THR A 443 -2.29 -8.56 14.44
C THR A 443 -2.22 -9.95 15.05
N HIS A 444 -1.12 -10.65 14.79
CA HIS A 444 -0.82 -11.83 15.59
C HIS A 444 -0.52 -11.46 17.05
N LYS A 445 -0.70 -12.43 17.95
CA LYS A 445 -0.32 -12.28 19.37
C LYS A 445 1.18 -12.09 19.46
N GLY A 446 1.60 -11.12 20.28
CA GLY A 446 3.01 -10.75 20.44
C GLY A 446 3.58 -9.93 19.29
N VAL A 447 2.78 -9.56 18.28
CA VAL A 447 3.19 -8.67 17.19
C VAL A 447 2.64 -7.27 17.44
N ILE A 448 3.49 -6.26 17.32
CA ILE A 448 3.11 -4.84 17.29
C ILE A 448 3.16 -4.36 15.85
N LEU A 449 2.03 -3.86 15.35
CA LEU A 449 1.98 -3.08 14.11
C LEU A 449 1.75 -1.61 14.45
N SER A 450 1.78 -0.75 13.44
CA SER A 450 1.43 0.65 13.62
C SER A 450 0.54 1.18 12.51
N THR A 451 -0.13 2.28 12.82
CA THR A 451 -0.86 3.09 11.85
C THR A 451 -0.76 4.55 12.27
N SER A 452 -0.84 5.46 11.30
CA SER A 452 -0.49 6.86 11.51
C SER A 452 -1.66 7.79 11.20
N LEU A 453 -1.81 8.82 12.01
CA LEU A 453 -2.76 9.92 11.80
C LEU A 453 -2.01 11.24 11.65
N GLN A 454 -2.56 12.13 10.82
CA GLN A 454 -2.18 13.54 10.84
C GLN A 454 -3.00 14.25 11.91
N LEU A 455 -2.33 14.75 12.95
CA LEU A 455 -2.96 15.40 14.09
C LEU A 455 -2.48 16.85 14.20
N THR A 456 -3.37 17.76 14.59
CA THR A 456 -3.01 19.14 14.90
C THR A 456 -2.78 19.27 16.40
N LEU A 457 -1.57 19.68 16.78
CA LEU A 457 -1.17 19.84 18.19
C LEU A 457 -0.88 21.33 18.47
N ASP A 458 -1.44 21.84 19.56
CA ASP A 458 -1.29 23.23 19.99
C ASP A 458 0.18 23.61 20.17
N LYS A 459 0.49 24.90 19.96
CA LYS A 459 1.83 25.47 20.11
C LYS A 459 2.27 25.55 21.58
N ASN A 460 2.49 24.40 22.21
CA ASN A 460 3.02 24.26 23.57
C ASN A 460 3.46 22.80 23.82
N SER A 461 3.95 22.53 25.04
CA SER A 461 4.40 21.19 25.48
C SER A 461 3.39 20.48 26.38
N LYS A 462 2.13 20.93 26.42
CA LYS A 462 1.08 20.42 27.31
C LYS A 462 0.01 19.65 26.56
N ASN A 463 0.26 19.26 25.31
CA ASN A 463 -0.74 18.51 24.56
C ASN A 463 -0.96 17.13 25.19
N THR A 464 -2.19 16.67 25.12
CA THR A 464 -2.60 15.30 25.47
C THR A 464 -3.20 14.62 24.26
N ILE A 465 -2.98 13.31 24.15
CA ILE A 465 -3.61 12.44 23.16
C ILE A 465 -4.28 11.31 23.94
N SER A 466 -5.60 11.27 23.90
CA SER A 466 -6.41 10.23 24.52
C SER A 466 -6.90 9.26 23.46
N VAL A 467 -6.72 7.96 23.70
CA VAL A 467 -7.20 6.87 22.84
C VAL A 467 -8.28 6.09 23.58
N GLY A 468 -9.49 6.08 23.01
CA GLY A 468 -10.65 5.32 23.49
C GLY A 468 -11.14 4.34 22.44
N GLY A 469 -12.20 3.59 22.71
CA GLY A 469 -12.82 2.67 21.76
C GLY A 469 -13.98 3.31 20.98
N LEU A 470 -14.17 2.90 19.72
CA LEU A 470 -15.30 3.28 18.86
C LEU A 470 -15.99 2.05 18.30
N TRP A 471 -17.25 2.22 17.88
CA TRP A 471 -18.01 1.17 17.22
C TRP A 471 -17.27 0.70 15.95
N ASN A 472 -16.94 -0.59 15.90
CA ASN A 472 -16.21 -1.20 14.77
C ASN A 472 -17.11 -2.07 13.87
N GLY A 473 -18.41 -2.13 14.16
CA GLY A 473 -19.38 -3.02 13.51
C GLY A 473 -19.79 -4.24 14.35
N VAL A 474 -19.04 -4.54 15.43
CA VAL A 474 -19.27 -5.68 16.31
C VAL A 474 -19.31 -5.26 17.77
N ASP A 475 -18.33 -4.46 18.23
CA ASP A 475 -18.24 -3.92 19.57
C ASP A 475 -17.58 -2.52 19.59
N TYR A 476 -17.18 -2.06 20.78
CA TYR A 476 -16.54 -0.75 21.01
C TYR A 476 -15.09 -0.89 21.49
N LYS A 477 -14.40 -1.99 21.18
CA LYS A 477 -13.00 -2.18 21.62
C LYS A 477 -12.04 -1.33 20.81
N GLY A 478 -11.09 -0.71 21.51
CA GLY A 478 -9.85 -0.21 20.92
C GLY A 478 -8.77 -1.29 20.88
N GLY A 479 -7.81 -1.17 19.98
CA GLY A 479 -6.61 -2.02 20.01
C GLY A 479 -5.72 -1.69 21.22
N ASP A 480 -4.98 -2.68 21.70
CA ASP A 480 -4.06 -2.52 22.83
C ASP A 480 -2.88 -1.63 22.40
N ILE A 481 -2.54 -0.62 23.19
CA ILE A 481 -1.58 0.42 22.78
C ILE A 481 -0.23 0.19 23.47
N ASP A 482 0.82 0.04 22.67
CA ASP A 482 2.21 0.00 23.14
C ASP A 482 2.75 1.41 23.37
N ARG A 483 2.76 2.23 22.32
CA ARG A 483 3.31 3.58 22.36
C ARG A 483 2.71 4.44 21.25
N ILE A 484 2.94 5.75 21.35
CA ILE A 484 2.81 6.65 20.20
C ILE A 484 4.18 7.22 19.83
N VAL A 485 4.38 7.53 18.56
CA VAL A 485 5.58 8.22 18.07
C VAL A 485 5.15 9.48 17.35
N VAL A 486 5.62 10.63 17.84
CA VAL A 486 5.28 11.95 17.29
C VAL A 486 6.43 12.44 16.41
N TYR A 487 6.17 12.64 15.13
CA TYR A 487 7.18 13.02 14.15
C TYR A 487 7.35 14.54 14.06
N PRO A 488 8.52 15.02 13.58
CA PRO A 488 8.67 16.40 13.16
C PRO A 488 7.67 16.75 12.05
N SER A 489 7.28 18.02 11.97
CA SER A 489 6.51 18.50 10.83
C SER A 489 7.37 18.43 9.56
N GLU A 490 6.72 18.14 8.43
CA GLU A 490 7.31 18.29 7.10
C GLU A 490 7.87 19.72 6.96
N LYS A 491 9.06 19.84 6.37
CA LYS A 491 9.79 21.10 6.27
C LYS A 491 9.37 21.84 5.03
#